data_AF-A0A2P5X3K6-F1
#
_entry.id   AF-A0A2P5X3K6-F1
#
_cell.length_a   1.000
_cell.length_b   1.000
_cell.length_c   1.000
_cell.angle_alpha   90.00
_cell.angle_beta   90.00
_cell.angle_gamma   90.00
#
_symmetry.space_group_name_H-M   'P 1'
#
loop_
_entity.id
_entity.type
_entity.pdbx_description
1 polymer ?
#
loop_
_entity_poly.entity_id
_entity_poly.type
_entity_poly.pdbx_seq_one_letter_code
_entity_poly.pdbx_strand_id
1 'polypeptide(L)'
;MSSLGTSKGVLEIAKFGLYVTIPIVLISKFDICLSFLKSGYLFIALEHERSYVVYPPEGPRPPSPEELREMARELARKKNNH
;
A
#
# COMPACT_ATOMS: atom_id res chain seq x y z
N MET A 1 57.43 19.01 -10.93
CA MET A 1 56.28 18.47 -11.68
C MET A 1 55.00 18.95 -11.01
N SER A 2 54.05 19.45 -11.79
CA SER A 2 52.83 20.13 -11.34
C SER A 2 51.90 19.16 -10.59
N SER A 3 51.34 19.58 -9.45
CA SER A 3 50.40 18.80 -8.60
C SER A 3 49.02 18.53 -9.24
N LEU A 4 48.90 18.69 -10.56
CA LEU A 4 47.71 18.45 -11.38
C LEU A 4 47.23 16.98 -11.41
N GLY A 5 48.02 16.04 -10.90
CA GLY A 5 47.67 14.61 -10.83
C GLY A 5 46.78 14.24 -9.64
N THR A 6 47.04 14.80 -8.46
CA THR A 6 46.30 14.48 -7.22
C THR A 6 44.92 15.15 -7.20
N SER A 7 44.79 16.35 -7.77
CA SER A 7 43.53 17.09 -7.83
C SER A 7 42.49 16.46 -8.77
N LYS A 8 42.93 15.80 -9.85
CA LYS A 8 42.02 15.06 -10.75
C LYS A 8 41.40 13.85 -10.05
N GLY A 9 42.20 13.07 -9.32
CA GLY A 9 41.70 11.90 -8.59
C GLY A 9 40.71 12.26 -7.47
N VAL A 10 40.99 13.31 -6.70
CA VAL A 10 40.06 13.80 -5.65
C VAL A 10 38.75 14.30 -6.26
N LEU A 11 38.81 14.98 -7.41
CA LEU A 11 37.62 15.46 -8.10
C LEU A 11 36.75 14.30 -8.62
N GLU A 12 37.36 13.23 -9.14
CA GLU A 12 36.65 12.04 -9.61
C GLU A 12 35.96 11.29 -8.47
N ILE A 13 36.63 11.14 -7.32
CA ILE A 13 36.05 10.50 -6.13
C ILE A 13 34.88 11.33 -5.59
N ALA A 14 35.02 12.66 -5.53
CA ALA A 14 33.94 13.54 -5.10
C ALA A 14 32.73 13.46 -6.05
N LYS A 15 32.98 13.42 -7.37
CA LYS A 15 31.92 13.30 -8.38
C LYS A 15 31.18 11.97 -8.27
N PHE A 16 31.91 10.87 -8.08
CA PHE A 16 31.34 9.55 -7.85
C PHE A 16 30.51 9.52 -6.55
N GLY A 17 31.06 10.06 -5.47
CA GLY A 17 30.36 10.20 -4.19
C GLY A 17 29.04 10.95 -4.35
N LEU A 18 29.04 12.07 -5.09
CA LEU A 18 27.83 12.85 -5.36
C LEU A 18 26.81 12.07 -6.19
N TYR A 19 27.25 11.38 -7.24
CA TYR A 19 26.35 10.56 -8.09
C TYR A 19 25.69 9.41 -7.33
N VAL A 20 26.35 8.85 -6.33
CA VAL A 20 25.80 7.75 -5.53
C VAL A 20 24.95 8.27 -4.37
N THR A 21 25.40 9.34 -3.70
CA THR A 21 24.71 9.88 -2.52
C THR A 21 23.39 10.58 -2.85
N ILE A 22 23.31 11.35 -3.94
CA ILE A 22 22.07 12.06 -4.31
C ILE A 22 20.89 11.09 -4.52
N PRO A 23 21.00 10.01 -5.34
CA PRO A 23 19.92 9.05 -5.51
C PRO A 23 19.55 8.33 -4.21
N ILE A 24 20.52 7.94 -3.37
CA ILE A 24 20.25 7.26 -2.10
C ILE A 24 19.45 8.16 -1.16
N VAL A 25 19.83 9.44 -1.05
CA VAL A 25 19.11 10.41 -0.20
C VAL A 25 17.71 10.67 -0.75
N LEU A 26 17.57 10.81 -2.08
CA LEU A 26 16.26 10.99 -2.71
C LEU A 26 15.36 9.78 -2.49
N ILE A 27 15.85 8.56 -2.70
CA ILE A 27 15.11 7.31 -2.46
C ILE A 27 14.74 7.19 -0.98
N SER A 28 15.68 7.44 -0.08
CA SER A 28 15.41 7.35 1.36
C SER A 28 14.33 8.34 1.82
N LYS A 29 14.38 9.59 1.32
CA LYS A 29 13.33 10.58 1.62
C LYS A 29 12.01 10.24 0.92
N PHE A 30 12.06 9.73 -0.30
CA PHE A 30 10.88 9.31 -1.05
C PHE A 30 10.19 8.12 -0.39
N ASP A 31 10.95 7.13 0.09
CA ASP A 31 10.43 5.97 0.82
C ASP A 31 9.84 6.37 2.17
N ILE A 32 10.46 7.31 2.89
CA ILE A 32 9.87 7.88 4.11
C ILE A 32 8.55 8.59 3.79
N CYS A 33 8.50 9.39 2.72
CA CYS A 33 7.30 10.11 2.29
C CYS A 33 6.20 9.15 1.80
N LEU A 34 6.57 8.12 1.04
CA LEU A 34 5.69 7.09 0.51
C LEU A 34 5.19 6.16 1.62
N SER A 35 6.04 5.82 2.60
CA SER A 35 5.66 5.07 3.79
C SER A 35 4.72 5.87 4.68
N PHE A 36 4.88 7.19 4.78
CA PHE A 36 3.94 8.07 5.48
C PHE A 36 2.59 8.17 4.77
N LEU A 37 2.57 8.17 3.44
CA LEU A 37 1.32 8.06 2.67
C LEU A 37 0.66 6.68 2.81
N LYS A 38 1.45 5.60 2.82
CA LYS A 38 0.96 4.22 2.93
C LYS A 38 0.55 3.82 4.35
N SER A 39 1.09 4.46 5.39
CA SER A 39 0.87 4.07 6.79
C SER A 39 -0.53 4.39 7.33
N GLY A 40 -1.49 4.76 6.48
CA GLY A 40 -2.87 5.04 6.90
C GLY A 40 -3.03 6.32 7.72
N TYR A 41 -1.93 6.97 8.14
CA TYR A 41 -1.96 8.24 8.87
C TYR A 41 -2.61 9.37 8.06
N LEU A 42 -2.39 9.40 6.75
CA LEU A 42 -3.09 10.33 5.85
C LEU A 42 -4.59 10.01 5.75
N PHE A 43 -4.97 8.72 5.75
CA PHE A 43 -6.38 8.32 5.74
C PHE A 43 -7.09 8.74 7.02
N ILE A 44 -6.49 8.49 8.19
CA ILE A 44 -7.03 8.89 9.49
C ILE A 44 -7.10 10.42 9.62
N ALA A 45 -6.09 11.14 9.12
CA ALA A 45 -6.07 12.60 9.14
C ALA A 45 -7.11 13.22 8.18
N LEU A 46 -7.40 12.58 7.04
CA LEU A 46 -8.39 13.05 6.06
C LEU A 46 -9.83 12.60 6.38
N GLU A 47 -10.02 11.48 7.08
CA GLU A 47 -11.34 11.01 7.55
C GLU A 47 -11.94 11.93 8.60
N HIS A 48 -11.10 12.57 9.43
CA HIS A 48 -11.58 13.43 10.52
C HIS A 48 -12.29 14.72 10.03
N GLU A 49 -12.11 15.12 8.76
CA GLU A 49 -12.79 16.28 8.16
C GLU A 49 -13.96 15.89 7.22
N ARG A 50 -14.17 14.60 6.94
CA ARG A 50 -15.24 14.11 6.05
C ARG A 50 -16.32 13.39 6.88
N SER A 51 -17.07 14.16 7.67
CA SER A 51 -18.24 13.71 8.45
C SER A 51 -19.47 13.28 7.61
N TYR A 52 -19.27 12.72 6.41
CA TYR A 52 -20.35 12.27 5.55
C TYR A 52 -19.98 10.97 4.83
N VAL A 53 -19.59 9.96 5.59
CA VAL A 53 -19.62 8.57 5.13
C VAL A 53 -20.86 7.95 5.75
N VAL A 54 -21.96 7.95 4.99
CA VAL A 54 -23.16 7.18 5.34
C VAL A 54 -22.83 5.73 5.01
N TYR A 55 -22.65 4.91 6.04
CA TYR A 55 -22.53 3.46 5.82
C TYR A 55 -23.81 2.97 5.13
N PRO A 56 -23.70 2.21 4.03
CA PRO A 56 -24.86 1.57 3.44
C PRO A 56 -25.55 0.70 4.51
N PRO A 57 -26.89 0.60 4.50
CA PRO A 57 -27.61 -0.24 5.45
C PRO A 57 -26.99 -1.63 5.48
N GLU A 58 -26.74 -2.15 6.68
CA GLU A 58 -26.22 -3.51 6.83
C GLU A 58 -27.08 -4.45 6.00
N GLY A 59 -26.45 -5.13 5.03
CA GLY A 59 -27.13 -6.12 4.21
C GLY A 59 -27.72 -7.21 5.09
N PRO A 60 -28.73 -7.95 4.60
CA PRO A 60 -29.28 -9.07 5.35
C PRO A 60 -28.14 -10.00 5.77
N ARG A 61 -28.15 -10.42 7.05
CA ARG A 61 -27.13 -11.33 7.57
C ARG A 61 -27.06 -12.56 6.66
N PRO A 62 -25.85 -13.03 6.32
CA PRO A 62 -25.73 -14.23 5.52
C PRO A 62 -26.43 -15.39 6.25
N PRO A 63 -27.06 -16.32 5.51
CA PRO A 63 -27.72 -17.47 6.10
C PRO A 63 -26.72 -18.28 6.93
N SER A 64 -27.19 -18.88 8.01
CA SER A 64 -26.34 -19.71 8.86
C SER A 64 -25.86 -20.97 8.11
N PRO A 65 -24.71 -21.55 8.48
CA PRO A 65 -24.24 -22.80 7.86
C PRO A 65 -25.25 -23.95 7.94
N GLU A 66 -26.12 -23.96 8.94
CA GLU A 66 -27.20 -24.95 9.08
C GLU A 66 -28.32 -24.70 8.06
N GLU A 67 -28.76 -23.45 7.91
CA GLU A 67 -29.73 -23.03 6.89
C GLU A 67 -29.23 -23.33 5.46
N LEU A 68 -27.93 -23.14 5.20
CA LEU A 68 -27.30 -23.52 3.92
C LEU A 68 -27.42 -25.01 3.62
N ARG A 69 -27.31 -25.87 4.65
CA ARG A 69 -27.43 -27.32 4.50
C ARG A 69 -28.87 -27.75 4.27
N GLU A 70 -29.83 -27.07 4.88
CA GLU A 70 -31.25 -27.32 4.63
C GLU A 70 -31.66 -26.87 3.22
N MET A 71 -31.24 -25.68 2.79
CA MET A 71 -31.46 -25.20 1.42
C MET A 71 -30.87 -26.16 0.37
N ALA A 72 -29.67 -26.69 0.63
CA ALA A 72 -29.04 -27.69 -0.26
C ALA A 72 -29.86 -28.99 -0.35
N ARG A 73 -30.45 -29.46 0.75
CA ARG A 73 -31.32 -30.65 0.77
C ARG A 73 -32.62 -30.41 0.01
N GLU A 74 -33.22 -29.23 0.13
CA GLU A 74 -34.43 -28.87 -0.61
C GLU A 74 -34.19 -28.80 -2.11
N LEU A 75 -33.07 -28.22 -2.54
CA LEU A 75 -32.65 -28.19 -3.95
C LEU A 75 -32.47 -29.60 -4.52
N ALA A 76 -31.87 -30.51 -3.75
CA ALA A 76 -31.72 -31.90 -4.15
C ALA A 76 -33.08 -32.62 -4.30
N ARG A 77 -34.04 -32.36 -3.40
CA ARG A 77 -35.41 -32.89 -3.50
C ARG A 77 -36.15 -32.35 -4.72
N LYS A 78 -36.05 -31.05 -4.99
CA LYS A 78 -36.64 -30.42 -6.20
C LYS A 78 -36.09 -31.02 -7.48
N LYS A 79 -34.78 -31.28 -7.53
CA LYS A 79 -34.12 -31.90 -8.70
C LYS A 79 -34.61 -33.32 -8.98
N ASN A 80 -34.91 -34.12 -7.96
CA ASN A 80 -35.38 -35.49 -8.14
C ASN A 80 -36.87 -35.60 -8.52
N ASN A 81 -37.64 -34.53 -8.33
CA ASN A 81 -39.07 -34.47 -8.65
C ASN A 81 -39.35 -33.86 -10.03
N HIS A 82 -38.31 -33.58 -10.82
CA HIS A 82 -38.37 -33.03 -12.17
C HIS A 82 -37.68 -33.97 -13.16
#